data_AF-A0A7R8YQ26-F1
#
_entry.id   AF-A0A7R8YQ26-F1
#
_cell.length_a   1.000
_cell.length_b   1.000
_cell.length_c   1.000
_cell.angle_alpha   90.00
_cell.angle_beta   90.00
_cell.angle_gamma   90.00
#
_symmetry.space_group_name_H-M   'P 1'
#
loop_
_entity.id
_entity.type
_entity.pdbx_description
1 polymer ?
#
loop_
_entity_poly.entity_id
_entity_poly.type
_entity_poly.pdbx_seq_one_letter_code
_entity_poly.pdbx_strand_id
1 'polypeptide(L)'
;MFLLAQLRSSTNVVRQTLFGHNVGTFRQVLSPSAPRQSSNVTKIGSRVFKEARLLQKDNIPEGFHIIYRAPMKIYFKIAHHITSLSAVIVGGLAVYIAIYGAGELQAPFHFDTSSLAADKSDIKYFAAGFILISVGMRYIVMRYPYRIYRNEKQYIAVMEGQIPFSTRRLRFEKGDVAAARPYGILPWKDSWYNVRRQKILLLVDYFKSPSELHNMLVRDKS
;
A
#
# COMPACT_ATOMS: atom_id res chain seq x y z
N MET A 1 -9.31 1.00 53.16
CA MET A 1 -9.38 -0.46 53.00
C MET A 1 -8.56 -0.83 51.78
N PHE A 2 -7.27 -1.12 51.94
CA PHE A 2 -6.67 -2.38 52.40
C PHE A 2 -6.55 -3.45 51.31
N LEU A 3 -5.31 -3.94 51.23
CA LEU A 3 -4.74 -5.12 50.58
C LEU A 3 -4.50 -5.02 49.06
N LEU A 4 -3.25 -4.86 48.60
CA LEU A 4 -2.10 -5.80 48.70
C LEU A 4 -2.44 -7.14 48.05
N ALA A 5 -1.56 -7.86 47.38
CA ALA A 5 -0.18 -7.70 46.95
C ALA A 5 0.19 -9.05 46.31
N GLN A 6 1.35 -9.09 45.65
CA GLN A 6 2.16 -10.29 45.41
C GLN A 6 1.57 -11.30 44.41
N LEU A 7 2.32 -11.75 43.40
CA LEU A 7 3.59 -12.44 43.60
C LEU A 7 4.60 -12.15 42.48
N ARG A 8 5.70 -11.54 42.92
CA ARG A 8 7.04 -11.58 42.34
C ARG A 8 7.74 -12.82 42.91
N SER A 9 8.25 -13.73 42.09
CA SER A 9 9.40 -14.60 42.38
C SER A 9 9.74 -15.36 41.08
N SER A 10 10.83 -15.06 40.36
CA SER A 10 12.22 -15.42 40.66
C SER A 10 12.38 -16.89 41.04
N THR A 11 13.01 -17.67 40.16
CA THR A 11 14.15 -18.53 40.54
C THR A 11 14.92 -18.95 39.28
N ASN A 12 16.12 -18.38 39.16
CA ASN A 12 17.24 -19.01 38.48
C ASN A 12 17.54 -20.34 39.17
N VAL A 13 17.72 -21.42 38.39
CA VAL A 13 18.34 -22.64 38.88
C VAL A 13 19.57 -22.93 38.02
N VAL A 14 20.69 -22.43 38.52
CA VAL A 14 22.03 -22.91 38.20
C VAL A 14 22.17 -24.29 38.83
N ARG A 15 22.50 -25.31 38.04
CA ARG A 15 22.98 -26.61 38.53
C ARG A 15 24.30 -26.92 37.85
N GLN A 16 25.38 -26.62 38.55
CA GLN A 16 26.68 -27.28 38.37
C GLN A 16 26.63 -28.61 39.13
N THR A 17 27.03 -29.68 38.46
CA THR A 17 27.47 -30.92 39.12
C THR A 17 28.76 -31.38 38.48
N LEU A 18 29.65 -31.79 39.38
CA LEU A 18 31.06 -32.11 39.22
C LEU A 18 31.32 -33.56 38.78
N PHE A 19 32.57 -33.77 38.36
CA PHE A 19 33.39 -34.99 38.35
C PHE A 19 33.13 -36.10 37.32
N GLY A 20 34.16 -36.32 36.50
CA GLY A 20 34.37 -37.53 35.70
C GLY A 20 35.72 -37.45 34.99
N HIS A 21 36.72 -38.13 35.55
CA HIS A 21 38.07 -38.23 35.01
C HIS A 21 38.13 -39.25 33.86
N ASN A 22 38.92 -38.91 32.84
CA ASN A 22 39.85 -39.76 32.09
C ASN A 22 39.57 -40.21 30.63
N VAL A 23 40.64 -40.01 29.85
CA VAL A 23 41.10 -40.58 28.56
C VAL A 23 40.27 -40.45 27.27
N GLY A 24 40.84 -39.74 26.30
CA GLY A 24 40.43 -39.82 24.90
C GLY A 24 40.99 -38.69 24.05
N THR A 25 42.25 -38.81 23.62
CA THR A 25 42.89 -37.89 22.66
C THR A 25 42.22 -38.05 21.29
N PHE A 26 41.10 -37.38 21.07
CA PHE A 26 40.44 -37.33 19.77
C PHE A 26 41.14 -36.27 18.92
N ARG A 27 41.96 -36.74 17.97
CA ARG A 27 42.59 -35.92 16.93
C ARG A 27 41.47 -35.32 16.07
N GLN A 28 41.10 -34.06 16.33
CA GLN A 28 40.28 -33.30 15.40
C GLN A 28 41.09 -33.11 14.11
N VAL A 29 40.77 -33.95 13.13
CA VAL A 29 41.09 -33.67 11.74
C VAL A 29 40.43 -32.33 11.42
N LEU A 30 41.26 -31.29 11.23
CA LEU A 30 40.85 -29.99 10.69
C LEU A 30 40.25 -30.24 9.30
N SER A 31 38.96 -30.50 9.27
CA SER A 31 38.17 -30.44 8.05
C SER A 31 38.17 -28.97 7.60
N PRO A 32 38.59 -28.64 6.37
CA PRO A 32 38.62 -27.27 5.91
C PRO A 32 37.20 -26.71 5.98
N SER A 33 36.98 -25.77 6.88
CA SER A 33 35.71 -25.06 7.03
C SER A 33 35.35 -24.48 5.66
N ALA A 34 34.29 -25.01 5.07
CA ALA A 34 33.68 -24.43 3.88
C ALA A 34 33.47 -22.93 4.15
N PRO A 35 33.84 -22.04 3.21
CA PRO A 35 33.70 -20.61 3.41
C PRO A 35 32.23 -20.32 3.74
N ARG A 36 31.99 -19.70 4.91
CA ARG A 36 30.68 -19.15 5.29
C ARG A 36 30.28 -18.15 4.20
N GLN A 37 29.55 -18.62 3.19
CA GLN A 37 28.92 -17.75 2.21
C GLN A 37 27.95 -16.86 2.98
N SER A 38 28.36 -15.60 3.08
CA SER A 38 27.67 -14.53 3.78
C SER A 38 26.25 -14.40 3.24
N SER A 39 25.27 -14.84 4.03
CA SER A 39 23.84 -14.71 3.72
C SER A 39 23.41 -13.27 3.39
N ASN A 40 24.23 -12.27 3.75
CA ASN A 40 24.04 -10.87 3.42
C ASN A 40 24.26 -10.58 1.93
N VAL A 41 25.21 -11.24 1.27
CA VAL A 41 25.50 -11.05 -0.16
C VAL A 41 24.29 -11.51 -1.00
N THR A 42 23.74 -12.69 -0.70
CA THR A 42 22.55 -13.22 -1.37
C THR A 42 21.33 -12.32 -1.14
N LYS A 43 21.16 -11.78 0.07
CA LYS A 43 20.07 -10.85 0.40
C LYS A 43 20.18 -9.52 -0.37
N ILE A 44 21.38 -8.93 -0.45
CA ILE A 44 21.60 -7.68 -1.18
C ILE A 44 21.30 -7.86 -2.67
N GLY A 45 21.85 -8.91 -3.29
CA GLY A 45 21.56 -9.22 -4.70
C GLY A 45 20.06 -9.35 -4.95
N SER A 46 19.36 -10.14 -4.12
CA SER A 46 17.90 -10.34 -4.26
C SER A 46 17.08 -9.04 -4.18
N ARG A 47 17.54 -8.05 -3.40
CA ARG A 47 16.87 -6.74 -3.27
C ARG A 47 17.10 -5.88 -4.50
N VAL A 48 18.33 -5.82 -5.00
CA VAL A 48 18.70 -5.07 -6.20
C VAL A 48 17.93 -5.59 -7.42
N PHE A 49 17.87 -6.92 -7.61
CA PHE A 49 17.08 -7.52 -8.69
C PHE A 49 15.58 -7.22 -8.57
N LYS A 50 15.04 -7.21 -7.35
CA LYS A 50 13.64 -6.82 -7.10
C LYS A 50 13.37 -5.36 -7.44
N GLU A 51 14.28 -4.45 -7.09
CA GLU A 51 14.15 -3.03 -7.42
C GLU A 51 14.26 -2.78 -8.93
N ALA A 52 15.22 -3.40 -9.61
CA ALA A 52 15.36 -3.35 -11.07
C ALA A 52 14.09 -3.81 -11.79
N ARG A 53 13.50 -4.92 -11.35
CA ARG A 53 12.21 -5.41 -11.90
C ARG A 53 11.08 -4.41 -11.70
N LEU A 54 11.06 -3.66 -10.60
CA LEU A 54 10.03 -2.66 -10.32
C LEU A 54 10.24 -1.38 -11.14
N LEU A 55 11.49 -1.00 -11.43
CA LEU A 55 11.81 0.11 -12.35
C LEU A 55 11.35 -0.23 -13.77
N GLN A 56 11.67 -1.43 -14.24
CA GLN A 56 11.25 -1.91 -15.55
C GLN A 56 9.72 -1.97 -15.67
N LYS A 57 9.04 -2.51 -14.66
CA LYS A 57 7.56 -2.60 -14.62
C LYS A 57 6.89 -1.23 -14.72
N ASP A 58 7.48 -0.21 -14.11
CA ASP A 58 6.91 1.14 -14.07
C ASP A 58 7.49 2.06 -15.16
N ASN A 59 8.34 1.51 -16.04
CA ASN A 59 9.04 2.23 -17.11
C ASN A 59 9.78 3.48 -16.56
N ILE A 60 10.60 3.29 -15.54
CA ILE A 60 11.41 4.34 -14.90
C ILE A 60 12.86 4.17 -15.34
N PRO A 61 13.59 5.26 -15.67
CA PRO A 61 15.01 5.19 -16.01
C PRO A 61 15.85 4.52 -14.93
N GLU A 62 16.98 3.94 -15.33
CA GLU A 62 17.96 3.40 -14.39
C GLU A 62 18.57 4.51 -13.51
N GLY A 63 19.09 4.15 -12.33
CA GLY A 63 19.63 5.10 -11.34
C GLY A 63 18.61 5.63 -10.33
N PHE A 64 17.31 5.45 -10.57
CA PHE A 64 16.27 5.77 -9.60
C PHE A 64 16.16 4.71 -8.50
N HIS A 65 16.07 5.14 -7.24
CA HIS A 65 15.84 4.25 -6.10
C HIS A 65 14.48 4.50 -5.47
N ILE A 66 13.88 3.45 -4.89
CA ILE A 66 12.56 3.53 -4.27
C ILE A 66 12.69 4.13 -2.87
N ILE A 67 12.01 5.26 -2.63
CA ILE A 67 11.99 5.93 -1.32
C ILE A 67 10.66 5.76 -0.58
N TYR A 68 9.59 5.40 -1.29
CA TYR A 68 8.25 5.24 -0.73
C TYR A 68 7.55 4.02 -1.33
N ARG A 69 6.90 3.23 -0.48
CA ARG A 69 6.06 2.12 -0.90
C ARG A 69 4.75 2.11 -0.12
N ALA A 70 3.65 2.35 -0.84
CA ALA A 70 2.34 2.44 -0.22
C ALA A 70 1.85 1.07 0.33
N PRO A 71 1.32 1.00 1.57
CA PRO A 71 0.87 -0.24 2.20
C PRO A 71 -0.36 -0.82 1.51
N MET A 72 -1.32 0.04 1.22
CA MET A 72 -2.66 -0.35 0.76
C MET A 72 -2.76 -0.45 -0.77
N LYS A 73 -1.62 -0.60 -1.47
CA LYS A 73 -1.58 -0.66 -2.93
C LYS A 73 -2.52 -1.74 -3.49
N ILE A 74 -2.52 -2.93 -2.88
CA ILE A 74 -3.31 -4.06 -3.38
C ILE A 74 -4.80 -3.80 -3.19
N TYR A 75 -5.21 -3.34 -2.00
CA TYR A 75 -6.60 -3.02 -1.69
C TYR A 75 -7.17 -1.95 -2.62
N PHE A 76 -6.44 -0.84 -2.81
CA PHE A 76 -6.87 0.23 -3.71
C PHE A 76 -6.97 -0.22 -5.17
N LYS A 77 -6.05 -1.08 -5.62
CA LYS A 77 -6.12 -1.66 -6.97
C LYS A 77 -7.33 -2.56 -7.14
N ILE A 78 -7.56 -3.49 -6.23
CA ILE A 78 -8.71 -4.40 -6.27
C ILE A 78 -10.00 -3.59 -6.24
N ALA A 79 -10.13 -2.65 -5.32
CA ALA A 79 -11.31 -1.79 -5.23
C ALA A 79 -11.54 -0.99 -6.52
N HIS A 80 -10.48 -0.44 -7.13
CA HIS A 80 -10.59 0.29 -8.39
C HIS A 80 -11.07 -0.60 -9.55
N HIS A 81 -10.59 -1.84 -9.63
CA HIS A 81 -11.02 -2.79 -10.66
C HIS A 81 -12.45 -3.27 -10.43
N ILE A 82 -12.83 -3.61 -9.19
CA ILE A 82 -14.19 -4.05 -8.83
C ILE A 82 -15.19 -2.93 -9.12
N THR A 83 -14.92 -1.70 -8.68
CA THR A 83 -15.81 -0.55 -8.91
C THR A 83 -15.92 -0.18 -10.39
N SER A 84 -14.85 -0.37 -11.16
CA SER A 84 -14.90 -0.16 -12.62
C SER A 84 -15.71 -1.26 -13.31
N LEU A 85 -15.55 -2.52 -12.90
CA LEU A 85 -16.33 -3.64 -13.42
C LEU A 85 -17.81 -3.49 -13.10
N SER A 86 -18.16 -3.16 -11.85
CA SER A 86 -19.55 -2.92 -11.45
C SER A 86 -20.17 -1.75 -12.23
N ALA A 87 -19.41 -0.67 -12.45
CA ALA A 87 -19.88 0.46 -13.25
C ALA A 87 -20.16 0.07 -14.71
N VAL A 88 -19.33 -0.80 -15.31
CA VAL A 88 -19.57 -1.31 -16.67
C VAL A 88 -20.80 -2.20 -16.72
N ILE A 89 -20.99 -3.10 -15.74
CA ILE A 89 -22.16 -3.98 -15.69
C ILE A 89 -23.45 -3.17 -15.52
N VAL A 90 -23.48 -2.26 -14.53
CA VAL A 90 -24.66 -1.43 -14.25
C VAL A 90 -24.92 -0.46 -15.41
N GLY A 91 -23.87 0.14 -15.98
CA GLY A 91 -24.00 1.02 -17.14
C GLY A 91 -24.48 0.28 -18.39
N GLY A 92 -23.95 -0.93 -18.64
CA GLY A 92 -24.38 -1.78 -19.75
C GLY A 92 -25.83 -2.22 -19.61
N LEU A 93 -26.26 -2.61 -18.41
CA LEU A 93 -27.66 -2.93 -18.13
C LEU A 93 -28.58 -1.72 -18.33
N ALA A 94 -28.16 -0.54 -17.86
CA ALA A 94 -28.93 0.70 -18.06
C ALA A 94 -29.10 1.05 -19.54
N VAL A 95 -28.02 0.93 -20.34
CA VAL A 95 -28.07 1.14 -21.80
C VAL A 95 -28.96 0.10 -22.48
N TYR A 96 -28.86 -1.17 -22.09
CA TYR A 96 -29.71 -2.24 -22.62
C TYR A 96 -31.20 -1.95 -22.37
N ILE A 97 -31.57 -1.58 -21.14
CA ILE A 97 -32.94 -1.19 -20.79
C ILE A 97 -33.40 0.02 -21.62
N ALA A 98 -32.53 0.99 -21.84
CA ALA A 98 -32.87 2.19 -22.61
C ALA A 98 -33.13 1.90 -24.09
N ILE A 99 -32.48 0.89 -24.68
CA ILE A 99 -32.64 0.50 -26.09
C ILE A 99 -33.81 -0.46 -26.29
N TYR A 100 -33.92 -1.50 -25.47
CA TYR A 100 -34.86 -2.61 -25.66
C TYR A 100 -36.12 -2.51 -24.78
N GLY A 101 -36.16 -1.54 -23.86
CA GLY A 101 -37.24 -1.40 -22.89
C GLY A 101 -37.13 -2.40 -21.72
N ALA A 102 -37.69 -2.04 -20.57
CA ALA A 102 -37.60 -2.84 -19.36
C ALA A 102 -38.39 -4.17 -19.42
N GLY A 103 -39.31 -4.32 -20.38
CA GLY A 103 -40.22 -5.47 -20.50
C GLY A 103 -39.58 -6.75 -21.03
N GLU A 104 -38.42 -6.67 -21.70
CA GLU A 104 -37.72 -7.83 -22.26
C GLU A 104 -36.63 -8.40 -21.34
N LEU A 105 -36.41 -7.79 -20.17
CA LEU A 105 -35.52 -8.34 -19.16
C LEU A 105 -36.16 -9.53 -18.46
N GLN A 106 -36.15 -10.69 -19.13
CA GLN A 106 -36.23 -11.98 -18.43
C GLN A 106 -34.88 -12.23 -17.74
N ALA A 107 -34.60 -11.45 -16.69
CA ALA A 107 -33.48 -11.75 -15.82
C ALA A 107 -33.77 -13.11 -15.16
N PRO A 108 -32.88 -14.12 -15.27
CA PRO A 108 -33.10 -15.42 -14.64
C PRO A 108 -33.01 -15.37 -13.10
N PHE A 109 -32.81 -14.17 -12.53
CA PHE A 109 -32.68 -13.92 -11.11
C PHE A 109 -33.93 -13.20 -10.61
N HIS A 110 -34.81 -13.92 -9.92
CA HIS A 110 -35.85 -13.30 -9.10
C HIS A 110 -35.15 -12.65 -7.91
N PHE A 111 -35.04 -11.33 -7.91
CA PHE A 111 -34.59 -10.58 -6.76
C PHE A 111 -35.74 -10.51 -5.76
N ASP A 112 -35.70 -11.37 -4.74
CA ASP A 112 -36.55 -11.20 -3.56
C ASP A 112 -36.15 -9.90 -2.87
N THR A 113 -36.86 -8.82 -3.19
CA THR A 113 -36.65 -7.49 -2.61
C THR A 113 -36.90 -7.47 -1.10
N SER A 114 -37.48 -8.52 -0.54
CA SER A 114 -38.00 -8.64 0.83
C SER A 114 -36.99 -8.51 1.97
N SER A 115 -35.67 -8.49 1.71
CA SER A 115 -34.65 -8.52 2.78
C SER A 115 -33.65 -7.35 2.77
N LEU A 116 -33.45 -6.66 1.64
CA LEU A 116 -32.41 -5.61 1.54
C LEU A 116 -32.91 -4.24 1.07
N ALA A 117 -34.12 -4.16 0.50
CA ALA A 117 -34.77 -2.91 0.10
C ALA A 117 -36.25 -3.02 0.50
N ALA A 118 -36.65 -2.34 1.57
CA ALA A 118 -38.00 -2.47 2.12
C ALA A 118 -39.06 -1.96 1.14
N ASP A 119 -38.69 -1.02 0.27
CA ASP A 119 -39.54 -0.49 -0.79
C ASP A 119 -38.83 -0.42 -2.17
N LYS A 120 -39.63 -0.43 -3.26
CA LYS A 120 -39.14 -0.23 -4.63
C LYS A 120 -38.48 1.14 -4.81
N SER A 121 -38.77 2.14 -3.98
CA SER A 121 -38.07 3.42 -4.01
C SER A 121 -36.67 3.38 -3.38
N ASP A 122 -36.43 2.46 -2.43
CA ASP A 122 -35.14 2.30 -1.74
C ASP A 122 -34.00 1.93 -2.68
N ILE A 123 -34.31 1.22 -3.77
CA ILE A 123 -33.31 0.80 -4.76
C ILE A 123 -32.63 2.00 -5.44
N LYS A 124 -33.34 3.12 -5.60
CA LYS A 124 -32.80 4.35 -6.19
C LYS A 124 -31.80 5.00 -5.25
N TYR A 125 -32.12 5.05 -3.95
CA TYR A 125 -31.21 5.57 -2.93
C TYR A 125 -29.99 4.68 -2.75
N PHE A 126 -30.17 3.36 -2.81
CA PHE A 126 -29.07 2.40 -2.79
C PHE A 126 -28.15 2.58 -4.01
N ALA A 127 -28.71 2.69 -5.22
CA ALA A 127 -27.95 2.96 -6.43
C ALA A 127 -27.20 4.30 -6.35
N ALA A 128 -27.86 5.36 -5.88
CA ALA A 128 -27.25 6.67 -5.69
C ALA A 128 -26.08 6.63 -4.69
N GLY A 129 -26.26 5.96 -3.55
CA GLY A 129 -25.21 5.76 -2.55
C GLY A 129 -24.04 4.95 -3.09
N PHE A 130 -24.31 3.88 -3.84
CA PHE A 130 -23.28 3.07 -4.48
C PHE A 130 -22.45 3.88 -5.49
N ILE A 131 -23.10 4.72 -6.31
CA ILE A 131 -22.42 5.62 -7.23
C ILE A 131 -21.56 6.62 -6.45
N LEU A 132 -22.11 7.24 -5.40
CA LEU A 132 -21.39 8.22 -4.59
C LEU A 132 -20.14 7.62 -3.94
N ILE A 133 -20.25 6.43 -3.34
CA ILE A 133 -19.12 5.70 -2.74
C ILE A 133 -18.10 5.34 -3.82
N SER A 134 -18.55 4.85 -4.98
CA SER A 134 -17.66 4.49 -6.08
C SER A 134 -16.88 5.69 -6.62
N VAL A 135 -17.54 6.84 -6.78
CA VAL A 135 -16.91 8.10 -7.20
C VAL A 135 -15.91 8.60 -6.14
N GLY A 136 -16.29 8.56 -4.85
CA GLY A 136 -15.41 8.92 -3.75
C GLY A 136 -14.17 8.03 -3.68
N MET A 137 -14.34 6.72 -3.81
CA MET A 137 -13.22 5.77 -3.86
C MET A 137 -12.31 6.04 -5.06
N ARG A 138 -12.89 6.31 -6.25
CA ARG A 138 -12.12 6.65 -7.44
C ARG A 138 -11.34 7.94 -7.27
N TYR A 139 -11.92 8.94 -6.62
CA TYR A 139 -11.26 10.20 -6.30
C TYR A 139 -10.01 10.01 -5.42
N ILE A 140 -10.10 9.14 -4.41
CA ILE A 140 -8.99 8.81 -3.50
C ILE A 140 -7.89 8.05 -4.25
N VAL A 141 -8.25 6.95 -4.95
CA VAL A 141 -7.28 6.09 -5.66
C VAL A 141 -6.47 6.88 -6.68
N MET A 142 -7.11 7.81 -7.42
CA MET A 142 -6.43 8.62 -8.43
C MET A 142 -5.38 9.59 -7.86
N ARG A 143 -5.48 9.93 -6.57
CA ARG A 143 -4.53 10.80 -5.87
C ARG A 143 -3.57 10.04 -4.94
N TYR A 144 -3.61 8.72 -4.99
CA TYR A 144 -2.80 7.85 -4.14
C TYR A 144 -1.57 7.34 -4.90
N PRO A 145 -0.36 7.87 -4.64
CA PRO A 145 0.87 7.32 -5.20
C PRO A 145 1.14 5.95 -4.59
N TYR A 146 1.45 4.98 -5.44
CA TYR A 146 1.83 3.64 -4.99
C TYR A 146 3.30 3.55 -4.64
N ARG A 147 4.13 4.26 -5.39
CA ARG A 147 5.58 4.23 -5.30
C ARG A 147 6.13 5.60 -5.64
N ILE A 148 7.17 6.02 -4.93
CA ILE A 148 7.95 7.20 -5.28
C ILE A 148 9.40 6.78 -5.45
N TYR A 149 9.96 7.21 -6.56
CA TYR A 149 11.34 7.00 -6.95
C TYR A 149 12.09 8.32 -6.82
N ARG A 150 13.36 8.24 -6.41
CA ARG A 150 14.26 9.39 -6.29
C ARG A 150 15.52 9.16 -7.09
N ASN A 151 16.00 10.21 -7.74
CA ASN A 151 17.35 10.32 -8.29
C ASN A 151 17.88 11.71 -7.91
N GLU A 152 18.79 11.77 -6.93
CA GLU A 152 19.32 13.02 -6.38
C GLU A 152 18.26 14.06 -5.99
N LYS A 153 17.98 15.03 -6.88
CA LYS A 153 17.00 16.13 -6.73
C LYS A 153 15.69 15.89 -7.48
N GLN A 154 15.61 14.86 -8.32
CA GLN A 154 14.44 14.52 -9.12
C GLN A 154 13.65 13.39 -8.49
N TYR A 155 12.32 13.50 -8.56
CA TYR A 155 11.39 12.53 -8.01
C TYR A 155 10.34 12.13 -9.03
N ILE A 156 9.94 10.87 -8.99
CA ILE A 156 8.86 10.32 -9.83
C ILE A 156 7.88 9.56 -8.95
N ALA A 157 6.67 10.09 -8.82
CA ALA A 157 5.55 9.39 -8.19
C ALA A 157 4.77 8.60 -9.24
N VAL A 158 4.55 7.31 -8.97
CA VAL A 158 3.73 6.42 -9.79
C VAL A 158 2.39 6.20 -9.11
N MET A 159 1.32 6.58 -9.80
CA MET A 159 -0.08 6.51 -9.38
C MET A 159 -0.89 5.65 -10.36
N GLU A 160 -2.13 5.30 -10.00
CA GLU A 160 -3.10 4.79 -10.97
C GLU A 160 -3.55 5.92 -11.90
N GLY A 161 -3.81 5.60 -13.15
CA GLY A 161 -4.45 6.49 -14.10
C GLY A 161 -5.94 6.62 -13.86
N GLN A 162 -6.59 7.46 -14.67
CA GLN A 162 -8.05 7.59 -14.67
C GLN A 162 -8.74 6.34 -15.23
N ILE A 163 -8.06 5.59 -16.09
CA ILE A 163 -8.57 4.36 -16.72
C ILE A 163 -7.97 3.17 -15.96
N PRO A 164 -8.75 2.12 -15.64
CA PRO A 164 -8.20 0.92 -15.04
C PRO A 164 -7.07 0.36 -15.91
N PHE A 165 -6.05 -0.23 -15.27
CA PHE A 165 -4.85 -0.77 -15.92
C PHE A 165 -3.87 0.27 -16.48
N SER A 166 -4.22 1.55 -16.48
CA SER A 166 -3.28 2.62 -16.80
C SER A 166 -2.53 3.06 -15.55
N THR A 167 -1.23 3.32 -15.68
CA THR A 167 -0.45 4.01 -14.64
C THR A 167 -0.17 5.44 -15.05
N ARG A 168 -0.12 6.34 -14.08
CA ARG A 168 0.21 7.75 -14.28
C ARG A 168 1.49 8.07 -13.52
N ARG A 169 2.39 8.80 -14.18
CA ARG A 169 3.68 9.23 -13.60
C ARG A 169 3.65 10.74 -13.40
N LEU A 170 4.00 11.19 -12.21
CA LEU A 170 4.18 12.60 -11.88
C LEU A 170 5.65 12.82 -11.55
N ARG A 171 6.34 13.59 -12.41
CA ARG A 171 7.71 14.02 -12.18
C ARG A 171 7.71 15.36 -11.46
N PHE A 172 8.53 15.50 -10.42
CA PHE A 172 8.67 16.73 -9.64
C PHE A 172 10.07 16.83 -9.04
N GLU A 173 10.45 18.02 -8.61
CA GLU A 173 11.78 18.29 -8.06
C GLU A 173 11.74 18.47 -6.53
N LYS A 174 12.91 18.48 -5.91
CA LYS A 174 13.08 18.75 -4.49
C LYS A 174 12.48 20.11 -4.12
N GLY A 175 11.61 20.16 -3.11
CA GLY A 175 10.93 21.39 -2.70
C GLY A 175 9.66 21.74 -3.48
N ASP A 176 9.29 20.97 -4.52
CA ASP A 176 7.99 21.10 -5.20
C ASP A 176 6.81 20.56 -4.35
N VAL A 177 7.13 19.87 -3.25
CA VAL A 177 6.17 19.25 -2.34
C VAL A 177 5.93 20.19 -1.16
N ALA A 178 4.67 20.52 -0.90
CA ALA A 178 4.24 21.28 0.27
C ALA A 178 3.13 20.54 1.00
N ALA A 179 3.15 20.56 2.35
CA ALA A 179 2.04 20.05 3.13
C ALA A 179 0.75 20.81 2.76
N ALA A 180 -0.32 20.09 2.47
CA ALA A 180 -1.61 20.72 2.26
C ALA A 180 -2.18 21.14 3.61
N ARG A 181 -2.94 22.25 3.63
CA ARG A 181 -3.67 22.63 4.84
C ARG A 181 -4.65 21.51 5.20
N PRO A 182 -4.64 21.00 6.45
CA PRO A 182 -5.57 19.97 6.85
C PRO A 182 -6.99 20.54 6.78
N TYR A 183 -7.86 19.83 6.07
CA TYR A 183 -9.26 20.22 5.92
C TYR A 183 -10.17 19.02 6.16
N GLY A 184 -11.25 19.24 6.90
CA GLY A 184 -12.27 18.24 7.19
C GLY A 184 -11.98 17.34 8.40
N ILE A 185 -12.84 16.35 8.57
CA ILE A 185 -12.88 15.42 9.72
C ILE A 185 -12.26 14.05 9.42
N LEU A 186 -11.67 13.87 8.23
CA LEU A 186 -11.08 12.58 7.85
C LEU A 186 -9.80 12.31 8.66
N PRO A 187 -9.56 11.07 9.09
CA PRO A 187 -8.40 10.73 9.92
C PRO A 187 -7.06 10.92 9.18
N TRP A 188 -7.06 10.94 7.86
CA TRP A 188 -5.88 11.17 7.01
C TRP A 188 -5.76 12.62 6.51
N LYS A 189 -6.38 13.60 7.20
CA LYS A 189 -6.34 15.02 6.80
C LYS A 189 -4.91 15.59 6.70
N ASP A 190 -4.00 15.13 7.54
CA ASP A 190 -2.61 15.59 7.59
C ASP A 190 -1.69 14.86 6.59
N SER A 191 -2.21 13.83 5.92
CA SER A 191 -1.48 13.05 4.92
C SER A 191 -1.60 13.64 3.51
N TRP A 192 -2.25 14.79 3.34
CA TRP A 192 -2.38 15.44 2.04
C TRP A 192 -1.22 16.40 1.77
N TYR A 193 -0.63 16.28 0.58
CA TYR A 193 0.46 17.12 0.12
C TYR A 193 0.12 17.70 -1.25
N ASN A 194 0.47 18.97 -1.45
CA ASN A 194 0.42 19.63 -2.75
C ASN A 194 1.76 19.40 -3.45
N VAL A 195 1.73 18.74 -4.60
CA VAL A 195 2.87 18.63 -5.51
C VAL A 195 2.54 19.41 -6.76
N ARG A 196 3.23 20.55 -6.95
CA ARG A 196 2.94 21.52 -8.01
C ARG A 196 1.49 22.02 -7.94
N ARG A 197 0.59 21.45 -8.76
CA ARG A 197 -0.85 21.77 -8.80
C ARG A 197 -1.76 20.60 -8.41
N GLN A 198 -1.19 19.51 -7.90
CA GLN A 198 -1.93 18.28 -7.63
C GLN A 198 -1.86 17.92 -6.14
N LYS A 199 -3.02 17.67 -5.55
CA LYS A 199 -3.12 17.09 -4.21
C LYS A 199 -2.87 15.58 -4.29
N ILE A 200 -1.92 15.09 -3.51
CA ILE A 200 -1.61 13.66 -3.39
C ILE A 200 -1.65 13.24 -1.92
N LEU A 201 -2.01 11.98 -1.67
CA LEU A 201 -2.07 11.41 -0.33
C LEU A 201 -0.76 10.66 -0.04
N LEU A 202 0.06 11.16 0.89
CA LEU A 202 1.31 10.53 1.31
C LEU A 202 1.23 10.13 2.77
N LEU A 203 1.44 8.84 3.03
CA LEU A 203 1.52 8.32 4.40
C LEU A 203 2.97 8.38 4.86
N VAL A 204 3.25 9.17 5.89
CA VAL A 204 4.60 9.49 6.37
C VAL A 204 5.38 8.23 6.80
N ASP A 205 4.70 7.26 7.40
CA ASP A 205 5.32 6.07 7.99
C ASP A 205 5.86 5.06 6.96
N TYR A 206 5.56 5.26 5.66
CA TYR A 206 5.91 4.32 4.60
C TYR A 206 7.04 4.80 3.69
N PHE A 207 7.70 5.88 4.10
CA PHE A 207 8.99 6.26 3.55
C PHE A 207 10.09 5.35 4.09
N LYS A 208 11.09 5.05 3.25
CA LYS A 208 12.25 4.23 3.63
C LYS A 208 13.02 4.82 4.82
N SER A 209 13.06 6.15 4.91
CA SER A 209 13.57 6.91 6.05
C SER A 209 12.71 8.17 6.25
N PRO A 210 12.44 8.60 7.49
CA PRO A 210 11.73 9.85 7.76
C PRO A 210 12.40 11.08 7.12
N SER A 211 13.73 11.03 6.96
CA SER A 211 14.51 12.09 6.30
C SER A 211 14.17 12.26 4.81
N GLU A 212 13.69 11.21 4.13
CA GLU A 212 13.33 11.29 2.70
C GLU A 212 12.17 12.25 2.45
N LEU A 213 11.15 12.22 3.33
CA LEU A 213 10.04 13.16 3.26
C LEU A 213 10.51 14.59 3.52
N HIS A 214 11.34 14.79 4.55
CA HIS A 214 11.91 16.10 4.84
C HIS A 214 12.71 16.63 3.64
N ASN A 215 13.55 15.77 3.03
CA ASN A 215 14.32 16.11 1.83
C ASN A 215 13.41 16.52 0.66
N MET A 216 12.25 15.89 0.49
CA MET A 216 11.27 16.28 -0.55
C MET A 216 10.63 17.65 -0.29
N LEU A 217 10.46 18.03 0.97
CA LEU A 217 9.82 19.29 1.39
C LEU A 217 10.79 20.48 1.40
N VAL A 218 12.07 20.25 1.71
CA VAL A 218 13.08 21.31 1.79
C VAL A 218 13.39 21.83 0.40
N ARG A 219 13.11 23.12 0.17
CA ARG A 219 13.56 23.84 -1.01
C ARG A 219 15.05 24.15 -0.86
N ASP A 220 15.86 23.78 -1.84
CA ASP A 220 17.25 24.24 -1.89
C ASP A 220 17.22 25.78 -1.99
N LYS A 221 17.82 26.47 -1.01
CA LYS A 221 18.11 27.90 -1.13
C LYS A 221 19.20 28.03 -2.20
N SER A 222 18.83 28.41 -3.41
CA SER A 222 19.76 28.88 -4.45
C SER A 222 20.23 30.29 -4.11
#